data_AF-A0A929HF09-F1
#
_entry.id   AF-A0A929HF09-F1
#
_cell.length_a   1.000
_cell.length_b   1.000
_cell.length_c   1.000
_cell.angle_alpha   90.00
_cell.angle_beta   90.00
_cell.angle_gamma   90.00
#
_symmetry.space_group_name_H-M   'P 1'
#
loop_
_entity.id
_entity.type
_entity.pdbx_description
1 polymer ?
#
loop_
_entity_poly.entity_id
_entity_poly.type
_entity_poly.pdbx_seq_one_letter_code
_entity_poly.pdbx_strand_id
1 'polypeptide(L)'
;MAIGFPFEYVGNLHIHSTHSDGGGSAKEIAESARTVGLDFIALNDHSYLTQLHLEDEGYHKGILVLVGSEVGTSFHHYLAYNIKNQVNDESYSPQEVIDAVNRQGGFGFLAHPFEKGMHFLQNSVAYTW
;
A
#
# COMPACT_ATOMS: atom_id res chain seq x y z
N MET A 1 -14.92 -27.98 17.04
CA MET A 1 -14.61 -27.97 15.61
C MET A 1 -14.27 -26.54 15.25
N ALA A 2 -13.05 -26.26 14.82
CA ALA A 2 -12.69 -24.94 14.33
C ALA A 2 -13.45 -24.70 13.02
N ILE A 3 -14.13 -23.57 12.93
CA ILE A 3 -14.73 -23.04 11.71
C ILE A 3 -13.56 -22.61 10.81
N GLY A 4 -13.02 -23.54 10.03
CA GLY A 4 -11.97 -23.28 9.07
C GLY A 4 -12.59 -22.91 7.72
N PHE A 5 -12.16 -21.81 7.13
CA PHE A 5 -12.42 -21.54 5.72
C PHE A 5 -11.78 -22.66 4.88
N PRO A 6 -12.40 -23.10 3.77
CA PRO A 6 -11.87 -24.18 2.93
C PRO A 6 -10.52 -23.84 2.28
N PHE A 7 -10.17 -22.55 2.25
CA PHE A 7 -8.90 -22.02 1.78
C PHE A 7 -8.47 -20.88 2.70
N GLU A 8 -7.18 -20.83 2.99
CA GLU A 8 -6.52 -19.70 3.66
C GLU A 8 -5.52 -19.12 2.67
N TYR A 9 -5.58 -17.81 2.44
CA TYR A 9 -4.61 -17.08 1.63
C TYR A 9 -3.90 -16.08 2.54
N VAL A 10 -2.58 -16.17 2.58
CA VAL A 10 -1.74 -15.33 3.44
C VAL A 10 -1.04 -14.30 2.56
N GLY A 11 -1.15 -13.02 2.90
CA GLY A 11 -0.53 -11.95 2.13
C GLY A 11 -0.07 -10.78 2.97
N ASN A 12 0.81 -9.97 2.38
CA ASN A 12 1.21 -8.68 2.92
C ASN A 12 0.58 -7.56 2.09
N LEU A 13 -0.20 -6.72 2.77
CA LEU A 13 -0.99 -5.67 2.13
C LEU A 13 -0.26 -4.34 2.00
N HIS A 14 0.92 -4.14 2.60
CA HIS A 14 1.58 -2.84 2.58
C HIS A 14 3.09 -3.01 2.39
N ILE A 15 3.53 -2.85 1.14
CA ILE A 15 4.94 -2.94 0.75
C ILE A 15 5.31 -1.79 -0.19
N HIS A 16 6.49 -1.22 0.00
CA HIS A 16 7.10 -0.28 -0.93
C HIS A 16 8.09 -0.98 -1.86
N SER A 17 8.12 -0.56 -3.12
CA SER A 17 9.06 -1.01 -4.13
C SER A 17 10.11 0.06 -4.42
N THR A 18 11.00 -0.22 -5.36
CA THR A 18 11.95 0.78 -5.89
C THR A 18 11.29 1.94 -6.63
N HIS A 19 9.97 1.91 -6.82
CA HIS A 19 9.23 3.04 -7.38
C HIS A 19 9.09 4.20 -6.37
N SER A 20 8.98 3.95 -5.06
CA SER A 20 9.13 4.99 -4.02
C SER A 20 10.44 4.87 -3.25
N ASP A 21 10.40 4.20 -2.11
CA ASP A 21 11.43 4.19 -1.07
C ASP A 21 11.72 2.76 -0.57
N GLY A 22 11.16 1.76 -1.25
CA GLY A 22 11.46 0.35 -1.03
C GLY A 22 12.78 -0.09 -1.64
N GLY A 23 13.25 -1.26 -1.20
CA GLY A 23 14.55 -1.81 -1.58
C GLY A 23 14.57 -2.82 -2.72
N GLY A 24 13.43 -3.14 -3.34
CA GLY A 24 13.35 -4.15 -4.41
C GLY A 24 12.27 -3.85 -5.44
N SER A 25 12.47 -4.35 -6.66
CA SER A 25 11.45 -4.35 -7.72
C SER A 25 10.30 -5.30 -7.40
N ALA A 26 9.14 -5.14 -8.06
CA ALA A 26 8.00 -6.05 -7.90
C ALA A 26 8.39 -7.54 -8.00
N LYS A 27 9.28 -7.89 -8.95
CA LYS A 27 9.76 -9.26 -9.16
C LYS A 27 10.65 -9.78 -8.02
N GLU A 28 11.48 -8.93 -7.45
CA GLU A 28 12.37 -9.27 -6.32
C GLU A 28 11.59 -9.41 -5.02
N ILE A 29 10.59 -8.53 -4.82
CA ILE A 29 9.68 -8.61 -3.68
C ILE A 29 8.82 -9.87 -3.79
N ALA A 30 8.27 -10.18 -4.97
CA ALA A 30 7.52 -11.41 -5.19
C ALA A 30 8.36 -12.67 -4.95
N GLU A 31 9.64 -12.68 -5.35
CA GLU A 31 10.56 -13.78 -4.99
C GLU A 31 10.71 -13.91 -3.47
N SER A 32 10.89 -12.78 -2.77
CA SER A 32 11.04 -12.77 -1.32
C SER A 32 9.77 -13.30 -0.63
N ALA A 33 8.59 -12.83 -1.06
CA ALA A 33 7.28 -13.31 -0.61
C ALA A 33 7.10 -14.82 -0.79
N ARG A 34 7.53 -15.35 -1.94
CA ARG A 34 7.52 -16.79 -2.22
C ARG A 34 8.39 -17.59 -1.26
N THR A 35 9.57 -17.09 -0.90
CA THR A 35 10.48 -17.81 0.01
C THR A 35 9.96 -17.90 1.44
N VAL A 36 9.07 -16.99 1.85
CA VAL A 36 8.44 -16.99 3.19
C VAL A 36 7.01 -17.56 3.18
N GLY A 37 6.53 -18.05 2.04
CA GLY A 37 5.24 -18.74 1.93
C GLY A 37 4.00 -17.85 1.89
N LEU A 38 4.13 -16.61 1.41
CA LEU A 38 2.94 -15.80 1.07
C LEU A 38 2.31 -16.30 -0.23
N ASP A 39 1.01 -16.06 -0.38
CA ASP A 39 0.25 -16.32 -1.61
C ASP A 39 0.14 -15.05 -2.48
N PHE A 40 0.13 -13.88 -1.85
CA PHE A 40 0.00 -12.60 -2.53
C PHE A 40 0.67 -11.45 -1.77
N ILE A 41 0.95 -10.38 -2.50
CA ILE A 41 1.46 -9.11 -1.96
C ILE A 41 0.71 -7.95 -2.60
N ALA A 42 0.63 -6.83 -1.89
CA ALA A 42 0.22 -5.57 -2.46
C ALA A 42 1.34 -4.52 -2.34
N LEU A 43 1.69 -3.92 -3.47
CA LEU A 43 2.61 -2.81 -3.56
C LEU A 43 1.83 -1.51 -3.40
N ASN A 44 2.30 -0.62 -2.54
CA ASN A 44 1.63 0.63 -2.17
C ASN A 44 2.65 1.77 -2.12
N ASP A 45 3.39 1.96 -3.20
CA ASP A 45 4.36 3.06 -3.29
C ASP A 45 3.73 4.43 -2.99
N HIS A 46 4.53 5.31 -2.38
CA HIS A 46 4.09 6.63 -1.94
C HIS A 46 3.64 7.51 -3.12
N SER A 47 2.40 8.00 -3.06
CA SER A 47 1.78 8.84 -4.10
C SER A 47 2.56 10.11 -4.42
N TYR A 48 3.32 10.63 -3.46
CA TYR A 48 4.10 11.86 -3.59
C TYR A 48 5.50 11.63 -4.17
N LEU A 49 5.95 10.37 -4.28
CA LEU A 49 7.25 10.02 -4.87
C LEU A 49 7.11 9.44 -6.27
N THR A 50 5.98 8.82 -6.58
CA THR A 50 5.78 8.15 -7.86
C THR A 50 4.31 8.09 -8.28
N GLN A 51 4.08 7.60 -9.50
CA GLN A 51 2.76 7.30 -10.05
C GLN A 51 2.38 5.84 -9.80
N LEU A 52 1.11 5.50 -10.06
CA LEU A 52 0.62 4.13 -10.00
C LEU A 52 1.23 3.27 -11.13
N HIS A 53 1.91 2.18 -10.76
CA HIS A 53 2.58 1.25 -11.68
C HIS A 53 1.75 -0.02 -11.91
N LEU A 54 0.56 0.12 -12.49
CA LEU A 54 -0.37 -1.01 -12.71
C LEU A 54 0.22 -2.11 -13.62
N GLU A 55 1.25 -1.80 -14.40
CA GLU A 55 2.00 -2.77 -15.20
C GLU A 55 2.68 -3.88 -14.37
N ASP A 56 2.89 -3.65 -13.07
CA ASP A 56 3.45 -4.64 -12.15
C ASP A 56 2.40 -5.62 -11.60
N GLU A 57 1.11 -5.37 -11.80
CA GLU A 57 0.06 -6.31 -11.38
C GLU A 57 0.14 -7.65 -12.11
N GLY A 58 -0.22 -8.71 -11.38
CA GLY A 58 -0.33 -10.06 -11.91
C GLY A 58 0.56 -11.07 -11.20
N TYR A 59 0.70 -12.25 -11.80
CA TYR A 59 1.47 -13.32 -11.18
C TYR A 59 2.96 -13.19 -11.49
N HIS A 60 3.76 -13.04 -10.43
CA HIS A 60 5.21 -13.09 -10.48
C HIS A 60 5.70 -14.29 -9.68
N LYS A 61 6.26 -15.28 -10.38
CA LYS A 61 6.84 -16.48 -9.76
C LYS A 61 5.90 -17.24 -8.82
N GLY A 62 4.61 -17.24 -9.13
CA GLY A 62 3.56 -17.91 -8.34
C GLY A 62 2.93 -17.04 -7.25
N ILE A 63 3.41 -15.82 -7.05
CA ILE A 63 2.82 -14.83 -6.14
C ILE A 63 1.92 -13.89 -6.93
N LEU A 64 0.69 -13.67 -6.45
CA LEU A 64 -0.16 -12.61 -6.99
C LEU A 64 0.34 -11.26 -6.46
N VAL A 65 0.77 -10.39 -7.36
CA VAL A 65 1.13 -9.01 -7.07
C VAL A 65 -0.05 -8.12 -7.41
N LEU A 66 -0.53 -7.38 -6.42
CA LEU A 66 -1.54 -6.35 -6.54
C LEU A 66 -0.87 -4.98 -6.43
N VAL A 67 -1.42 -3.96 -7.10
CA VAL A 67 -0.88 -2.60 -7.03
C VAL A 67 -1.96 -1.67 -6.47
N GLY A 68 -1.56 -0.94 -5.44
CA GLY A 68 -2.29 0.17 -4.85
C GLY A 68 -1.37 1.37 -4.71
N SER A 69 -1.76 2.33 -3.88
CA SER A 69 -0.93 3.49 -3.55
C SER A 69 -1.09 3.85 -2.08
N GLU A 70 -0.01 4.26 -1.42
CA GLU A 70 -0.10 4.93 -0.12
C GLU A 70 -0.23 6.43 -0.35
N VAL A 71 -1.42 6.94 -0.06
CA VAL A 71 -1.80 8.34 -0.28
C VAL A 71 -1.64 9.10 1.03
N GLY A 72 -0.88 10.20 0.97
CA GLY A 72 -0.56 10.99 2.15
C GLY A 72 0.91 11.32 2.28
N THR A 73 1.20 12.57 2.66
CA THR A 73 2.59 13.07 2.83
C THR A 73 2.98 13.37 4.27
N SER A 74 2.02 13.71 5.15
CA SER A 74 2.38 14.33 6.45
C SER A 74 1.41 14.07 7.60
N PHE A 75 0.12 13.87 7.34
CA PHE A 75 -0.89 13.83 8.41
C PHE A 75 -1.71 12.54 8.45
N HIS A 76 -1.72 11.79 7.36
CA HIS A 76 -2.38 10.50 7.25
C HIS A 76 -1.67 9.71 6.18
N HIS A 77 -1.56 8.41 6.35
CA HIS A 77 -1.22 7.51 5.26
C HIS A 77 -2.42 6.59 5.01
N TYR A 78 -2.92 6.58 3.79
CA TYR A 78 -4.10 5.84 3.39
C TYR A 78 -3.74 4.88 2.26
N LEU A 79 -3.93 3.58 2.48
CA LEU A 79 -3.71 2.58 1.44
C LEU A 79 -4.95 2.50 0.56
N ALA A 80 -4.79 2.87 -0.71
CA ALA A 80 -5.84 2.78 -1.72
C ALA A 80 -5.59 1.58 -2.64
N TYR A 81 -6.62 0.75 -2.84
CA TYR A 81 -6.61 -0.40 -3.72
C TYR A 81 -7.74 -0.34 -4.76
N ASN A 82 -7.58 -1.10 -5.84
CA ASN A 82 -8.53 -1.15 -6.96
C ASN A 82 -8.82 0.24 -7.54
N ILE A 83 -7.78 1.08 -7.60
CA ILE A 83 -7.79 2.40 -8.23
C ILE A 83 -7.19 2.29 -9.64
N LYS A 84 -7.69 3.10 -10.57
CA LYS A 84 -7.25 3.11 -11.98
C LYS A 84 -6.34 4.29 -12.29
N ASN A 85 -6.43 5.33 -11.47
CA ASN A 85 -5.65 6.55 -11.58
C ASN A 85 -5.15 6.95 -10.20
N GLN A 86 -3.98 7.60 -10.17
CA GLN A 86 -3.42 8.19 -8.97
C GLN A 86 -4.42 9.14 -8.31
N VAL A 87 -4.52 9.07 -6.98
CA VAL A 87 -5.25 10.07 -6.19
C VAL A 87 -4.26 11.16 -5.81
N ASN A 88 -4.51 12.38 -6.27
CA ASN A 88 -3.76 13.57 -5.83
C ASN A 88 -4.38 14.07 -4.51
N ASP A 89 -3.56 14.18 -3.47
CA ASP A 89 -3.95 14.56 -2.13
C ASP A 89 -3.39 15.91 -1.66
N GLU A 90 -2.66 16.66 -2.50
CA GLU A 90 -1.99 17.91 -2.13
C GLU A 90 -2.96 18.99 -1.58
N SER A 91 -4.26 18.87 -1.86
CA SER A 91 -5.29 19.80 -1.39
C SER A 91 -6.52 19.10 -0.82
N TYR A 92 -6.46 17.78 -0.59
CA TYR A 92 -7.61 17.02 -0.11
C TYR A 92 -7.58 16.87 1.41
N SER A 93 -8.73 17.05 2.03
CA SER A 93 -8.99 16.50 3.35
C SER A 93 -9.01 14.96 3.31
N PRO A 94 -8.84 14.27 4.46
CA PRO A 94 -8.91 12.81 4.51
C PRO A 94 -10.19 12.23 3.89
N GLN A 95 -11.34 12.90 4.09
CA GLN A 95 -12.61 12.45 3.50
C GLN A 95 -12.63 12.59 1.99
N GLU A 96 -12.02 13.65 1.43
CA GLU A 96 -11.95 13.84 -0.02
C GLU A 96 -11.05 12.78 -0.69
N VAL A 97 -10.00 12.33 -0.01
CA VAL A 97 -9.17 11.18 -0.44
C VAL A 97 -10.02 9.92 -0.47
N ILE A 98 -10.74 9.60 0.60
CA ILE A 98 -11.63 8.43 0.68
C ILE A 98 -12.69 8.48 -0.43
N ASP A 99 -13.33 9.62 -0.64
CA ASP A 99 -14.34 9.81 -1.67
C ASP A 99 -13.75 9.66 -3.08
N ALA A 100 -12.52 10.14 -3.30
CA ALA A 100 -11.82 9.98 -4.57
C ALA A 100 -11.51 8.51 -4.88
N VAL A 101 -11.12 7.73 -3.88
CA VAL A 101 -10.88 6.29 -4.01
C VAL A 101 -12.20 5.56 -4.30
N ASN A 102 -13.25 5.86 -3.53
CA ASN A 102 -14.58 5.29 -3.72
C ASN A 102 -15.17 5.59 -5.12
N ARG A 103 -14.96 6.81 -5.66
CA ARG A 103 -15.40 7.17 -7.01
C ARG A 103 -14.78 6.31 -8.12
N GLN A 104 -13.62 5.70 -7.87
CA GLN A 104 -12.98 4.78 -8.82
C GLN A 104 -13.50 3.33 -8.70
N GLY A 105 -14.35 3.05 -7.70
CA GLY A 105 -14.70 1.69 -7.28
C GLY A 105 -13.61 1.03 -6.41
N GLY A 106 -12.66 1.83 -5.93
CA GLY A 106 -11.60 1.41 -5.03
C GLY A 106 -12.08 1.31 -3.58
N PHE A 107 -11.18 0.85 -2.73
CA PHE A 107 -11.36 0.84 -1.28
C PHE A 107 -10.00 1.04 -0.62
N GLY A 108 -10.00 1.23 0.71
CA GLY A 108 -8.76 1.42 1.42
C GLY A 108 -8.94 1.60 2.91
N PHE A 109 -7.82 1.75 3.61
CA PHE A 109 -7.78 1.90 5.07
C PHE A 109 -6.57 2.74 5.49
N LEU A 110 -6.61 3.26 6.71
CA LEU A 110 -5.51 4.03 7.30
C LEU A 110 -4.35 3.11 7.65
N ALA A 111 -3.18 3.41 7.10
CA ALA A 111 -1.93 2.75 7.46
C ALA A 111 -1.43 3.28 8.80
N HIS A 112 -0.76 2.39 9.55
CA HIS A 112 0.02 2.67 10.77
C HIS A 112 -0.42 3.92 11.55
N PRO A 113 -1.68 3.94 12.04
CA PRO A 113 -2.32 5.18 12.44
C PRO A 113 -1.61 5.80 13.67
N PHE A 114 -0.87 5.01 14.44
CA PHE A 114 0.10 5.52 15.42
C PHE A 114 1.51 5.48 14.83
N GLU A 115 1.91 6.54 14.15
CA GLU A 115 3.25 6.65 13.57
C GLU A 115 4.10 7.65 14.35
N LYS A 116 5.37 7.31 14.59
CA LYS A 116 6.35 8.29 15.08
C LYS A 116 7.01 8.94 13.88
N GLY A 117 6.88 10.25 13.77
CA GLY A 117 7.54 11.04 12.76
C GLY A 117 9.06 10.84 12.77
N MET A 118 9.71 11.21 11.66
CA MET A 118 11.14 11.01 11.50
C MET A 118 11.92 11.77 12.58
N HIS A 119 12.79 11.08 13.32
CA HIS A 119 13.47 11.64 14.50
C HIS A 119 14.23 12.95 14.20
N PHE A 120 14.76 13.10 12.99
CA PHE A 120 15.58 14.24 12.59
C PHE A 120 14.80 15.41 11.97
N LEU A 121 13.59 15.16 11.44
CA LEU A 121 12.79 16.19 10.75
C LEU A 121 11.58 16.65 11.56
N GLN A 122 11.03 15.78 12.40
CA GLN A 122 9.74 16.00 13.07
C GLN A 122 9.83 15.80 14.59
N ASN A 123 11.04 15.78 15.19
CA ASN A 123 11.25 15.54 16.62
C ASN A 123 10.52 14.29 17.16
N SER A 124 10.34 13.26 16.33
CA SER A 124 9.53 12.08 16.66
C SER A 124 8.09 12.39 17.09
N VAL A 125 7.51 13.51 16.63
CA VAL A 125 6.09 13.81 16.84
C VAL A 125 5.29 12.62 16.35
N ALA A 126 4.54 12.01 17.27
CA ALA A 126 3.67 10.92 16.93
C ALA A 126 2.38 11.50 16.33
N TYR A 127 2.04 11.07 15.13
CA TYR A 127 0.73 11.32 14.57
C TYR A 127 -0.19 10.29 15.19
N THR A 128 -1.09 10.75 16.06
CA THR A 128 -2.11 9.91 16.70
C THR A 128 -3.43 10.03 15.99
N TRP A 129 -3.38 10.41 14.69
CA TRP A 129 -4.43 11.04 13.88
C TRP A 129 -5.03 12.31 14.49
#